data_AF-A0AA41W1M5-F1
#
_entry.id   AF-A0AA41W1M5-F1
#
_cell.length_a   1.000
_cell.length_b   1.000
_cell.length_c   1.000
_cell.angle_alpha   90.00
_cell.angle_beta   90.00
_cell.angle_gamma   90.00
#
_symmetry.space_group_name_H-M   'P 1'
#
loop_
_entity.id
_entity.type
_entity.pdbx_description
1 polymer ?
#
loop_
_entity_poly.entity_id
_entity_poly.type
_entity_poly.pdbx_seq_one_letter_code
_entity_poly.pdbx_strand_id
1 'polypeptide(L)'
;MGGDLAKIKVVGQYMIEIWKAVGLKNLDKVEFLWSSDEINSRAAEYWPLVMDIARKNNLARITRCCQIMGRSDQDELTAAQILYPCMQCADVFFLKADICQLGMDQRKVNVLAREYCDSIKRKNKPIILSHHMLPGLQQGQEKMSKSDPSSSIYMEDEEAEVNVKIKKAYCPPKIEEGNPCIEYIKYIVFPWFKEFEVQRQEQNGGNKTYTSVEDLIADYKSEALHPADLKPALSKALNKILKPVRDHFTNDPNAKALLKRVK
;
A
#
# COMPACT_ATOMS: atom_id res chain seq x y z
N MET A 1 -18.13 -0.78 4.76
CA MET A 1 -18.89 -1.07 3.52
C MET A 1 -19.94 -2.18 3.67
N GLY A 2 -19.81 -3.10 4.64
CA GLY A 2 -20.90 -4.04 4.96
C GLY A 2 -21.25 -5.07 3.88
N GLY A 3 -20.34 -5.34 2.93
CA GLY A 3 -20.60 -6.25 1.81
C GLY A 3 -21.42 -5.65 0.66
N ASP A 4 -21.78 -4.37 0.73
CA ASP A 4 -22.54 -3.67 -0.31
C ASP A 4 -21.67 -3.41 -1.57
N LEU A 5 -21.95 -4.13 -2.65
CA LEU A 5 -21.22 -4.05 -3.92
C LEU A 5 -21.33 -2.68 -4.58
N ALA A 6 -22.45 -1.97 -4.42
CA ALA A 6 -22.59 -0.63 -4.98
C ALA A 6 -21.65 0.33 -4.26
N LYS A 7 -21.56 0.25 -2.93
CA LYS A 7 -20.59 1.04 -2.14
C LYS A 7 -19.15 0.67 -2.49
N ILE A 8 -18.84 -0.61 -2.67
CA ILE A 8 -17.51 -1.07 -3.09
C ILE A 8 -17.14 -0.47 -4.45
N LYS A 9 -18.07 -0.44 -5.42
CA LYS A 9 -17.84 0.16 -6.73
C LYS A 9 -17.59 1.66 -6.65
N VAL A 10 -18.31 2.38 -5.79
CA VAL A 10 -18.07 3.81 -5.53
C VAL A 10 -16.67 4.04 -4.94
N VAL A 11 -16.25 3.22 -3.97
CA VAL A 11 -14.89 3.30 -3.41
C VAL A 11 -13.82 2.95 -4.45
N GLY A 12 -14.07 2.00 -5.35
CA GLY A 12 -13.15 1.68 -6.45
C GLY A 12 -12.97 2.86 -7.42
N GLN A 13 -14.07 3.55 -7.77
CA GLN A 13 -14.00 4.76 -8.60
C GLN A 13 -13.18 5.84 -7.91
N TYR A 14 -13.35 5.99 -6.60
CA TYR A 14 -12.59 6.94 -5.79
C TYR A 14 -11.08 6.64 -5.80
N MET A 15 -10.70 5.37 -5.68
CA MET A 15 -9.28 4.96 -5.75
C MET A 15 -8.66 5.26 -7.12
N ILE A 16 -9.41 5.04 -8.21
CA ILE A 16 -8.93 5.36 -9.58
C ILE A 16 -8.65 6.86 -9.72
N GLU A 17 -9.51 7.72 -9.18
CA GLU A 17 -9.29 9.17 -9.22
C GLU A 17 -8.08 9.60 -8.39
N ILE A 18 -7.84 8.99 -7.21
CA ILE A 18 -6.60 9.21 -6.45
C ILE A 18 -5.36 8.82 -7.28
N TRP A 19 -5.39 7.63 -7.88
CA TRP A 19 -4.24 7.12 -8.65
C TRP A 19 -3.90 8.01 -9.84
N LYS A 20 -4.92 8.53 -10.56
CA LYS A 20 -4.69 9.51 -11.62
C LYS A 20 -4.09 10.81 -11.07
N ALA A 21 -4.59 11.30 -9.94
CA ALA A 21 -4.17 12.58 -9.37
C ALA A 21 -2.78 12.56 -8.73
N VAL A 22 -2.34 11.44 -8.14
CA VAL A 22 -1.06 11.36 -7.42
C VAL A 22 0.17 11.44 -8.34
N GLY A 23 -0.01 11.35 -9.66
CA GLY A 23 1.07 11.52 -10.62
C GLY A 23 1.66 10.20 -11.14
N LEU A 24 0.83 9.16 -11.28
CA LEU A 24 1.17 7.97 -12.07
C LEU A 24 1.58 8.42 -13.49
N LYS A 25 2.86 8.23 -13.81
CA LYS A 25 3.41 8.54 -15.14
C LYS A 25 3.01 7.44 -16.13
N ASN A 26 2.89 7.81 -17.40
CA ASN A 26 2.54 6.90 -18.50
C ASN A 26 1.19 6.20 -18.27
N LEU A 27 0.12 6.99 -18.06
CA LEU A 27 -1.24 6.44 -17.94
C LEU A 27 -1.67 5.64 -19.18
N ASP A 28 -1.02 5.84 -20.32
CA ASP A 28 -1.16 5.02 -21.54
C ASP A 28 -0.68 3.56 -21.37
N LYS A 29 0.11 3.29 -20.32
CA LYS A 29 0.64 1.96 -19.97
C LYS A 29 0.05 1.40 -18.68
N VAL A 30 -1.02 2.02 -18.17
CA VAL A 30 -1.69 1.60 -16.94
C VAL A 30 -3.15 1.30 -17.25
N GLU A 31 -3.57 0.08 -16.92
CA GLU A 31 -4.96 -0.36 -17.09
C GLU A 31 -5.64 -0.49 -15.72
N PHE A 32 -6.84 0.10 -15.59
CA PHE A 32 -7.70 -0.06 -14.42
C PHE A 32 -8.80 -1.07 -14.75
N LEU A 33 -8.62 -2.32 -14.32
CA LEU A 33 -9.54 -3.41 -14.59
C LEU A 33 -10.48 -3.66 -13.40
N TRP A 34 -11.76 -3.83 -13.69
CA TRP A 34 -12.75 -4.23 -12.68
C TRP A 34 -12.87 -5.75 -12.67
N SER A 35 -12.54 -6.39 -11.55
CA SER A 35 -12.56 -7.85 -11.44
C SER A 35 -13.92 -8.46 -11.80
N SER A 36 -15.02 -7.81 -11.40
CA SER A 36 -16.38 -8.24 -11.76
C SER A 36 -16.60 -8.27 -13.27
N ASP A 37 -16.12 -7.25 -13.97
CA ASP A 37 -16.40 -7.07 -15.39
C ASP A 37 -15.52 -8.03 -16.20
N GLU A 38 -14.23 -8.13 -15.85
CA GLU A 38 -13.29 -9.05 -16.47
C GLU A 38 -13.70 -10.52 -16.28
N ILE A 39 -14.00 -10.93 -15.04
CA ILE A 39 -14.39 -12.31 -14.73
C ILE A 39 -15.69 -12.67 -15.45
N ASN A 40 -16.71 -11.80 -15.42
CA ASN A 40 -17.98 -12.09 -16.06
C ASN A 40 -17.87 -12.18 -17.59
N SER A 41 -17.02 -11.36 -18.21
CA SER A 41 -16.80 -11.39 -19.67
C SER A 41 -16.16 -12.71 -20.15
N ARG A 42 -15.39 -13.38 -19.29
CA ARG A 42 -14.65 -14.62 -19.59
C ARG A 42 -14.86 -15.68 -18.51
N ALA A 43 -16.10 -15.81 -18.02
CA ALA A 43 -16.42 -16.66 -16.87
C ALA A 43 -16.08 -18.15 -17.11
N ALA A 44 -16.24 -18.61 -18.35
CA ALA A 44 -15.92 -19.97 -18.77
C ALA A 44 -14.41 -20.27 -18.77
N GLU A 45 -13.54 -19.25 -18.80
CA GLU A 45 -12.09 -19.39 -18.64
C GLU A 45 -11.72 -19.32 -17.14
N TYR A 46 -12.28 -18.34 -16.43
CA TYR A 46 -11.89 -18.01 -15.06
C TYR A 46 -12.29 -19.08 -14.03
N TRP A 47 -13.56 -19.51 -14.00
CA TRP A 47 -14.03 -20.39 -12.95
C TRP A 47 -13.45 -21.81 -12.99
N PRO A 48 -13.23 -22.44 -14.17
CA PRO A 48 -12.50 -23.70 -14.22
C PRO A 48 -11.09 -23.62 -13.64
N LEU A 49 -10.39 -22.49 -13.86
CA LEU A 49 -9.07 -22.25 -13.28
C LEU A 49 -9.14 -22.19 -11.74
N VAL A 50 -10.10 -21.43 -11.18
CA VAL A 50 -10.32 -21.37 -9.72
C VAL A 50 -10.59 -22.76 -9.15
N MET A 51 -11.45 -23.55 -9.81
CA MET A 51 -11.79 -24.91 -9.37
C MET A 51 -10.62 -25.89 -9.49
N ASP A 52 -9.79 -25.76 -10.53
CA ASP A 52 -8.59 -26.59 -10.67
C ASP A 52 -7.54 -26.28 -9.59
N ILE A 53 -7.33 -25.00 -9.29
CA ILE A 53 -6.47 -24.56 -8.17
C ILE A 53 -6.99 -25.15 -6.86
N ALA A 54 -8.29 -25.04 -6.59
CA ALA A 54 -8.91 -25.59 -5.38
C ALA A 54 -8.73 -27.11 -5.28
N ARG A 55 -8.98 -27.86 -6.37
CA ARG A 55 -8.83 -29.33 -6.40
C ARG A 55 -7.40 -29.80 -6.14
N LYS A 56 -6.39 -29.05 -6.58
CA LYS A 56 -4.98 -29.43 -6.46
C LYS A 56 -4.34 -29.05 -5.13
N ASN A 57 -5.09 -28.40 -4.24
CA ASN A 57 -4.58 -27.94 -2.95
C ASN A 57 -5.47 -28.46 -1.82
N ASN A 58 -4.84 -28.88 -0.72
CA ASN A 58 -5.60 -29.24 0.47
C ASN A 58 -6.08 -27.98 1.22
N LEU A 59 -7.10 -28.16 2.07
CA LEU A 59 -7.69 -27.04 2.81
C LEU A 59 -6.66 -26.30 3.68
N ALA A 60 -5.78 -27.04 4.37
CA ALA A 60 -4.74 -26.44 5.21
C ALA A 60 -3.79 -25.51 4.44
N ARG A 61 -3.50 -25.80 3.16
CA ARG A 61 -2.68 -24.93 2.30
C ARG A 61 -3.42 -23.64 1.96
N ILE A 62 -4.72 -23.73 1.67
CA ILE A 62 -5.57 -22.58 1.34
C ILE A 62 -5.83 -21.71 2.56
N THR A 63 -6.16 -22.29 3.71
CA THR A 63 -6.34 -21.58 4.99
C THR A 63 -5.11 -20.77 5.37
N ARG A 64 -3.90 -21.30 5.17
CA ARG A 64 -2.66 -20.54 5.42
C ARG A 64 -2.51 -19.30 4.54
N CYS A 65 -3.18 -19.24 3.38
CA CYS A 65 -3.23 -18.05 2.52
C CYS A 65 -4.27 -17.02 2.96
N CYS A 66 -5.17 -17.30 3.91
CA CYS A 66 -6.17 -16.31 4.35
C CYS A 66 -5.55 -15.06 5.03
N GLN A 67 -4.26 -15.08 5.35
CA GLN A 67 -3.53 -13.89 5.78
C GLN A 67 -3.52 -12.76 4.74
N ILE A 68 -3.66 -13.07 3.45
CA ILE A 68 -3.72 -12.06 2.38
C ILE A 68 -4.92 -11.11 2.50
N MET A 69 -5.98 -11.54 3.20
CA MET A 69 -7.17 -10.75 3.51
C MET A 69 -7.22 -10.32 4.99
N GLY A 70 -6.09 -10.41 5.71
CA GLY A 70 -5.98 -10.02 7.12
C GLY A 70 -6.65 -10.99 8.09
N ARG A 71 -6.77 -12.27 7.75
CA ARG A 71 -7.33 -13.32 8.62
C ARG A 71 -6.26 -14.31 9.07
N SER A 72 -6.39 -14.80 10.29
CA SER A 72 -5.54 -15.86 10.81
C SER A 72 -6.07 -17.24 10.38
N ASP A 73 -5.24 -18.27 10.47
CA ASP A 73 -5.64 -19.67 10.30
C ASP A 73 -6.40 -20.24 11.51
N GLN A 74 -6.48 -19.47 12.59
CA GLN A 74 -7.24 -19.78 13.81
C GLN A 74 -8.61 -19.09 13.84
N ASP A 75 -8.87 -18.16 12.93
CA ASP A 75 -10.16 -17.47 12.83
C ASP A 75 -11.26 -18.44 12.38
N GLU A 76 -12.51 -18.16 12.76
CA GLU A 76 -13.66 -18.82 12.15
C GLU A 76 -13.85 -18.32 10.71
N LEU A 77 -13.46 -19.16 9.74
CA LEU A 77 -13.45 -18.81 8.32
C LEU A 77 -14.74 -19.24 7.63
N THR A 78 -15.36 -18.31 6.93
CA THR A 78 -16.45 -18.61 5.98
C THR A 78 -15.92 -19.32 4.73
N ALA A 79 -16.76 -20.10 4.06
CA ALA A 79 -16.39 -20.74 2.80
C ALA A 79 -15.93 -19.74 1.72
N ALA A 80 -16.49 -18.53 1.71
CA ALA A 80 -16.05 -17.45 0.82
C ALA A 80 -14.59 -17.03 1.08
N GLN A 81 -14.14 -17.04 2.33
CA GLN A 81 -12.75 -16.74 2.71
C GLN A 81 -11.78 -17.88 2.35
N ILE A 82 -12.28 -19.10 2.21
CA ILE A 82 -11.51 -20.22 1.64
C ILE A 82 -11.42 -20.11 0.12
N LEU A 83 -12.49 -19.64 -0.55
CA LEU A 83 -12.49 -19.49 -2.00
C LEU A 83 -11.60 -18.34 -2.49
N TYR A 84 -11.51 -17.26 -1.72
CA TYR A 84 -10.82 -16.03 -2.13
C TYR A 84 -9.32 -16.24 -2.48
N PRO A 85 -8.49 -16.98 -1.72
CA PRO A 85 -7.12 -17.28 -2.14
C PRO A 85 -7.03 -18.06 -3.46
N CYS A 86 -8.00 -18.93 -3.76
CA CYS A 86 -8.06 -19.63 -5.04
C CYS A 86 -8.36 -18.66 -6.19
N MET A 87 -9.27 -17.70 -5.97
CA MET A 87 -9.58 -16.63 -6.91
C MET A 87 -8.36 -15.74 -7.18
N GLN A 88 -7.71 -15.23 -6.14
CA GLN A 88 -6.52 -14.39 -6.31
C GLN A 88 -5.33 -15.13 -6.95
N CYS A 89 -5.21 -16.45 -6.72
CA CYS A 89 -4.25 -17.28 -7.44
C CYS A 89 -4.61 -17.41 -8.93
N ALA A 90 -5.91 -17.55 -9.25
CA ALA A 90 -6.40 -17.60 -10.63
C ALA A 90 -6.13 -16.30 -11.39
N ASP A 91 -6.30 -15.15 -10.72
CA ASP A 91 -6.06 -13.82 -11.30
C ASP A 91 -4.68 -13.69 -11.95
N VAL A 92 -3.64 -14.27 -11.32
CA VAL A 92 -2.26 -14.25 -11.85
C VAL A 92 -2.19 -14.82 -13.28
N PHE A 93 -2.92 -15.90 -13.55
CA PHE A 93 -2.91 -16.54 -14.86
C PHE A 93 -3.94 -15.93 -15.81
N PHE A 94 -5.10 -15.53 -15.28
CA PHE A 94 -6.18 -14.94 -16.05
C PHE A 94 -5.82 -13.56 -16.62
N LEU A 95 -5.09 -12.76 -15.84
CA LEU A 95 -4.49 -11.49 -16.29
C LEU A 95 -3.17 -11.69 -17.05
N LYS A 96 -2.67 -12.93 -17.14
CA LYS A 96 -1.39 -13.29 -17.77
C LYS A 96 -0.22 -12.46 -17.21
N ALA A 97 -0.21 -12.23 -15.90
CA ALA A 97 0.80 -11.42 -15.26
C ALA A 97 2.17 -12.11 -15.29
N ASP A 98 3.18 -11.44 -15.86
CA ASP A 98 4.57 -11.88 -15.78
C ASP A 98 5.18 -11.60 -14.40
N ILE A 99 4.77 -10.48 -13.78
CA ILE A 99 5.28 -10.00 -12.49
C ILE A 99 4.10 -9.72 -11.55
N CYS A 100 4.06 -10.44 -10.42
CA CYS A 100 3.15 -10.15 -9.31
C CYS A 100 3.79 -9.08 -8.40
N GLN A 101 3.44 -7.81 -8.61
CA GLN A 101 3.91 -6.68 -7.81
C GLN A 101 2.88 -6.31 -6.74
N LEU A 102 2.99 -6.90 -5.56
CA LEU A 102 2.09 -6.69 -4.41
C LEU A 102 2.88 -6.56 -3.09
N GLY A 103 2.22 -6.19 -2.00
CA GLY A 103 2.87 -6.10 -0.68
C GLY A 103 3.41 -7.46 -0.21
N MET A 104 4.35 -7.44 0.74
CA MET A 104 4.90 -8.66 1.36
C MET A 104 3.83 -9.54 2.02
N ASP A 105 2.72 -8.95 2.48
CA ASP A 105 1.57 -9.66 3.04
C ASP A 105 0.83 -10.53 2.01
N GLN A 106 0.98 -10.24 0.72
CA GLN A 106 0.40 -11.03 -0.39
C GLN A 106 1.30 -12.18 -0.85
N ARG A 107 2.49 -12.36 -0.26
CA ARG A 107 3.49 -13.34 -0.71
C ARG A 107 2.95 -14.78 -0.74
N LYS A 108 2.12 -15.20 0.22
CA LYS A 108 1.67 -16.58 0.35
C LYS A 108 0.85 -17.08 -0.85
N VAL A 109 -0.03 -16.23 -1.40
CA VAL A 109 -0.83 -16.56 -2.59
C VAL A 109 0.00 -16.48 -3.87
N ASN A 110 0.97 -15.55 -3.93
CA ASN A 110 1.91 -15.50 -5.05
C ASN A 110 2.80 -16.76 -5.10
N VAL A 111 3.21 -17.29 -3.93
CA VAL A 111 3.90 -18.59 -3.85
C VAL A 111 2.96 -19.73 -4.25
N LEU A 112 1.67 -19.68 -3.85
CA LEU A 112 0.66 -20.65 -4.31
C LEU A 112 0.55 -20.69 -5.84
N ALA A 113 0.61 -19.54 -6.51
CA ALA A 113 0.62 -19.49 -7.99
C ALA A 113 1.87 -20.18 -8.58
N ARG A 114 3.04 -20.03 -7.97
CA ARG A 114 4.26 -20.73 -8.42
C ARG A 114 4.19 -22.25 -8.18
N GLU A 115 3.66 -22.67 -7.04
CA GLU A 115 3.41 -24.09 -6.73
C GLU A 115 2.38 -24.69 -7.69
N TYR A 116 1.34 -23.93 -8.04
CA TYR A 116 0.36 -24.34 -9.02
C TYR A 116 1.01 -24.55 -10.40
N CYS A 117 1.95 -23.68 -10.83
CA CYS A 117 2.71 -23.88 -12.07
C CYS A 117 3.43 -25.24 -12.09
N ASP A 118 4.01 -25.68 -10.97
CA ASP A 118 4.65 -27.00 -10.86
C ASP A 118 3.62 -28.12 -11.06
N SER A 119 2.45 -28.00 -10.45
CA SER A 119 1.37 -28.99 -10.54
C SER A 119 0.78 -29.16 -11.95
N ILE A 120 0.88 -28.11 -12.78
CA ILE A 120 0.44 -28.12 -14.19
C ILE A 120 1.61 -28.19 -15.19
N LYS A 121 2.84 -28.39 -14.69
CA LYS A 121 4.08 -28.45 -15.49
C LYS A 121 4.31 -27.22 -16.38
N ARG A 122 3.85 -26.05 -15.95
CA ARG A 122 4.07 -24.76 -16.64
C ARG A 122 5.48 -24.26 -16.30
N LYS A 123 6.34 -24.16 -17.32
CA LYS A 123 7.72 -23.67 -17.16
C LYS A 123 7.81 -22.19 -16.83
N ASN A 124 6.99 -21.36 -17.49
CA ASN A 124 6.99 -19.92 -17.27
C ASN A 124 6.21 -19.57 -15.99
N LYS A 125 6.93 -19.42 -14.88
CA LYS A 125 6.37 -19.07 -13.57
C LYS A 125 6.38 -17.54 -13.39
N PRO A 126 5.33 -16.96 -12.78
CA PRO A 126 5.31 -15.53 -12.49
C PRO A 126 6.45 -15.13 -11.53
N ILE A 127 7.05 -13.97 -11.80
CA ILE A 127 8.04 -13.34 -10.92
C ILE A 127 7.30 -12.71 -9.74
N ILE A 128 7.74 -12.97 -8.51
CA ILE A 128 7.17 -12.35 -7.32
C ILE A 128 8.06 -11.17 -6.94
N LEU A 129 7.57 -9.94 -7.10
CA LEU A 129 8.28 -8.72 -6.75
C LEU A 129 7.52 -8.01 -5.62
N SER A 130 7.76 -8.46 -4.39
CA SER A 130 7.06 -7.93 -3.23
C SER A 130 7.70 -6.64 -2.69
N HIS A 131 6.87 -5.62 -2.41
CA HIS A 131 7.33 -4.35 -1.83
C HIS A 131 7.21 -4.31 -0.30
N HIS A 132 8.04 -3.45 0.30
CA HIS A 132 8.09 -3.21 1.75
C HIS A 132 6.75 -2.74 2.31
N MET A 133 6.40 -3.22 3.51
CA MET A 133 5.18 -2.80 4.20
C MET A 133 5.46 -1.52 4.97
N LEU A 134 4.79 -0.43 4.62
CA LEU A 134 4.90 0.81 5.39
C LEU A 134 4.24 0.65 6.78
N PRO A 135 4.95 0.98 7.86
CA PRO A 135 4.45 0.85 9.22
C PRO A 135 3.35 1.88 9.52
N GLY A 136 2.57 1.59 10.55
CA GLY A 136 1.71 2.59 11.18
C GLY A 136 2.54 3.64 11.91
N LEU A 137 1.95 4.83 12.12
CA LEU A 137 2.65 5.93 12.77
C LEU A 137 2.90 5.72 14.28
N GLN A 138 2.25 4.75 14.92
CA GLN A 138 2.44 4.49 16.36
C GLN A 138 3.46 3.37 16.60
N GLN A 139 4.00 3.30 17.82
CA GLN A 139 4.99 2.31 18.21
C GLN A 139 4.45 0.88 18.06
N GLY A 140 5.24 -0.01 17.46
CA GLY A 140 4.90 -1.43 17.32
C GLY A 140 3.86 -1.76 16.24
N GLN A 141 3.44 -0.78 15.43
CA GLN A 141 2.53 -1.02 14.31
C GLN A 141 3.29 -1.37 13.03
N GLU A 142 3.50 -2.66 12.79
CA GLU A 142 4.22 -3.17 11.61
C GLU A 142 3.54 -2.83 10.27
N LYS A 143 2.24 -2.50 10.29
CA LYS A 143 1.46 -2.15 9.09
C LYS A 143 0.44 -1.06 9.42
N MET A 144 0.27 -0.10 8.50
CA MET A 144 -0.85 0.83 8.55
C MET A 144 -2.19 0.10 8.61
N SER A 145 -3.04 0.50 9.55
CA SER A 145 -4.37 -0.10 9.74
C SER A 145 -5.48 0.92 9.58
N LYS A 146 -6.57 0.50 8.93
CA LYS A 146 -7.82 1.27 8.87
C LYS A 146 -8.53 1.34 10.22
N SER A 147 -8.20 0.46 11.18
CA SER A 147 -8.85 0.42 12.49
C SER A 147 -8.48 1.61 13.38
N ASP A 148 -7.31 2.19 13.17
CA ASP A 148 -6.86 3.39 13.88
C ASP A 148 -6.57 4.52 12.88
N PRO A 149 -7.51 5.45 12.67
CA PRO A 149 -7.33 6.57 11.74
C PRO A 149 -6.14 7.48 12.10
N SER A 150 -5.69 7.48 13.35
CA SER A 150 -4.53 8.27 13.78
C SER A 150 -3.19 7.60 13.44
N SER A 151 -3.21 6.29 13.14
CA SER A 151 -2.04 5.51 12.74
C SER A 151 -1.67 5.63 11.26
N SER A 152 -2.55 6.19 10.44
CA SER A 152 -2.43 6.17 8.98
C SER A 152 -2.64 7.57 8.39
N ILE A 153 -1.84 7.93 7.39
CA ILE A 153 -2.07 9.12 6.58
C ILE A 153 -2.91 8.73 5.37
N TYR A 154 -4.05 9.38 5.17
CA TYR A 154 -4.91 9.18 4.02
C TYR A 154 -4.51 10.13 2.88
N MET A 155 -4.88 9.75 1.65
CA MET A 155 -4.44 10.44 0.44
C MET A 155 -5.05 11.86 0.31
N GLU A 156 -6.17 12.06 0.98
CA GLU A 156 -6.94 13.29 1.04
C GLU A 156 -6.85 14.01 2.39
N ASP A 157 -6.04 13.51 3.35
CA ASP A 157 -5.84 14.20 4.63
C ASP A 157 -5.41 15.65 4.36
N GLU A 158 -6.04 16.60 5.03
CA GLU A 158 -5.68 18.01 4.94
C GLU A 158 -4.29 18.25 5.50
N GLU A 159 -3.68 19.38 5.13
CA GLU A 159 -2.33 19.72 5.58
C GLU A 159 -2.19 19.69 7.11
N ALA A 160 -3.18 20.23 7.81
CA ALA A 160 -3.23 20.23 9.26
C ALA A 160 -3.33 18.80 9.84
N GLU A 161 -4.06 17.89 9.19
CA GLU A 161 -4.23 16.51 9.63
C GLU A 161 -2.92 15.74 9.51
N VAL A 162 -2.22 15.87 8.37
CA VAL A 162 -0.88 15.29 8.17
C VAL A 162 0.09 15.80 9.24
N ASN A 163 0.12 17.11 9.47
CA ASN A 163 0.99 17.73 10.46
C ASN A 163 0.72 17.19 11.88
N VAL A 164 -0.56 17.04 12.26
CA VAL A 164 -0.94 16.50 13.57
C VAL A 164 -0.57 15.02 13.70
N LYS A 165 -0.80 14.21 12.66
CA LYS A 165 -0.47 12.79 12.66
C LYS A 165 1.04 12.55 12.76
N ILE A 166 1.85 13.24 11.95
CA ILE A 166 3.32 13.14 12.02
C ILE A 166 3.86 13.69 13.34
N LYS A 167 3.29 14.78 13.87
CA LYS A 167 3.67 15.29 15.19
C LYS A 167 3.52 14.22 16.27
N LYS A 168 2.42 13.46 16.24
CA LYS A 168 2.12 12.37 17.18
C LYS A 168 2.83 11.04 16.87
N ALA A 169 3.42 10.90 15.69
CA ALA A 169 4.06 9.66 15.28
C ALA A 169 5.21 9.25 16.23
N TYR A 170 5.42 7.96 16.39
CA TYR A 170 6.57 7.42 17.08
C TYR A 170 7.85 7.80 16.33
N CYS A 171 8.78 8.45 17.02
CA CYS A 171 10.05 8.92 16.45
C CYS A 171 11.09 9.12 17.57
N PRO A 172 11.50 8.04 18.24
CA PRO A 172 12.49 8.11 19.31
C PRO A 172 13.83 8.68 18.80
N PRO A 173 14.50 9.57 19.55
CA PRO A 173 15.80 10.10 19.17
C PRO A 173 16.84 8.97 19.05
N LYS A 174 17.80 9.10 18.11
CA LYS A 174 18.88 8.14 17.83
C LYS A 174 18.46 6.74 17.34
N ILE A 175 17.18 6.37 17.42
CA ILE A 175 16.70 5.04 17.07
C ILE A 175 16.05 5.07 15.68
N GLU A 176 16.72 4.43 14.73
CA GLU A 176 16.22 4.22 13.36
C GLU A 176 15.26 3.02 13.28
N GLU A 177 15.59 1.92 13.96
CA GLU A 177 14.86 0.67 13.84
C GLU A 177 13.42 0.81 14.35
N GLY A 178 12.45 0.40 13.53
CA GLY A 178 11.03 0.53 13.84
C GLY A 178 10.54 1.98 13.94
N ASN A 179 11.29 2.95 13.40
CA ASN A 179 10.89 4.37 13.40
C ASN A 179 10.09 4.69 12.13
N PRO A 180 8.76 4.86 12.22
CA PRO A 180 7.92 5.11 11.05
C PRO A 180 8.27 6.39 10.32
N CYS A 181 8.76 7.43 11.02
CA CYS A 181 9.16 8.67 10.36
C CYS A 181 10.35 8.45 9.42
N ILE A 182 11.36 7.68 9.86
CA ILE A 182 12.53 7.35 9.03
C ILE A 182 12.11 6.44 7.86
N GLU A 183 11.22 5.49 8.09
CA GLU A 183 10.71 4.63 7.03
C GLU A 183 9.95 5.40 5.94
N TYR A 184 9.11 6.37 6.32
CA TYR A 184 8.39 7.19 5.35
C TYR A 184 9.37 8.04 4.54
N ILE A 185 10.43 8.55 5.18
CA ILE A 185 11.49 9.27 4.48
C ILE A 185 12.17 8.34 3.46
N LYS A 186 12.61 7.15 3.90
CA LYS A 186 13.33 6.17 3.08
C LYS A 186 12.53 5.62 1.90
N TYR A 187 11.24 5.29 2.11
CA TYR A 187 10.44 4.55 1.13
C TYR A 187 9.45 5.43 0.35
N ILE A 188 9.19 6.66 0.80
CA ILE A 188 8.30 7.59 0.09
C ILE A 188 9.08 8.82 -0.37
N VAL A 189 9.64 9.59 0.56
CA VAL A 189 10.20 10.92 0.28
C VAL A 189 11.44 10.83 -0.61
N PHE A 190 12.41 9.97 -0.27
CA PHE A 190 13.62 9.78 -1.08
C PHE A 190 13.32 9.25 -2.49
N PRO A 191 12.51 8.19 -2.68
CA PRO A 191 12.15 7.73 -4.01
C PRO A 191 11.45 8.81 -4.86
N TRP A 192 10.65 9.67 -4.21
CA TRP A 192 9.89 10.73 -4.85
C TRP A 192 10.74 11.94 -5.28
N PHE A 193 11.50 12.51 -4.34
CA PHE A 193 12.24 13.76 -4.55
C PHE A 193 13.74 13.56 -4.83
N LYS A 194 14.29 12.37 -4.56
CA LYS A 194 15.75 12.06 -4.58
C LYS A 194 16.58 12.75 -3.51
N GLU A 195 15.97 13.62 -2.72
CA GLU A 195 16.59 14.32 -1.61
C GLU A 195 15.57 14.57 -0.48
N PHE A 196 16.07 14.94 0.69
CA PHE A 196 15.26 15.35 1.82
C PHE A 196 15.84 16.61 2.48
N GLU A 197 15.07 17.69 2.44
CA GLU A 197 15.45 18.99 3.00
C GLU A 197 14.91 19.14 4.44
N VAL A 198 15.81 19.35 5.40
CA VAL A 198 15.46 19.70 6.78
C VAL A 198 15.74 21.18 7.01
N GLN A 199 14.67 21.94 7.23
CA GLN A 199 14.74 23.37 7.56
C GLN A 199 14.76 23.53 9.08
N ARG A 200 15.83 24.13 9.60
CA ARG A 200 16.04 24.32 11.05
C ARG A 200 16.82 25.59 11.31
N GLN A 201 16.69 26.11 12.53
CA GLN A 201 17.38 27.33 12.94
C GLN A 201 18.89 27.14 12.94
N GLU A 202 19.67 28.22 12.79
CA GLU A 202 21.14 28.15 12.81
C GLU A 202 21.68 27.52 14.10
N GLN A 203 21.01 27.77 15.23
CA GLN A 203 21.35 27.18 16.54
C GLN A 203 21.24 25.66 16.56
N ASN A 204 20.41 25.07 15.69
CA ASN A 204 20.24 23.63 15.52
C ASN A 204 21.05 23.07 14.33
N GLY A 205 22.01 23.83 13.80
CA GLY A 205 22.88 23.41 12.70
C GLY A 205 22.42 23.81 11.30
N GLY A 206 21.46 24.73 11.19
CA GLY A 206 21.03 25.35 9.92
C GLY A 206 20.38 24.39 8.91
N ASN A 207 19.82 24.92 7.82
CA ASN A 207 19.19 24.10 6.79
C ASN A 207 20.17 23.07 6.22
N LYS A 208 19.73 21.82 6.08
CA LYS A 208 20.54 20.72 5.51
C LYS A 208 19.72 19.91 4.53
N THR A 209 20.32 19.57 3.39
CA THR A 209 19.72 18.69 2.38
C THR A 209 20.46 17.36 2.37
N TYR A 210 19.72 16.26 2.55
CA TYR A 210 20.23 14.91 2.48
C TYR A 210 19.96 14.33 1.09
N THR A 211 21.01 13.85 0.42
CA THR A 211 20.91 13.19 -0.89
C THR A 211 21.07 11.67 -0.79
N SER A 212 21.43 11.16 0.39
CA SER A 212 21.49 9.74 0.71
C SER A 212 20.72 9.45 2.01
N VAL A 213 20.13 8.26 2.09
CA VAL A 213 19.43 7.80 3.29
C VAL A 213 20.44 7.51 4.40
N GLU A 214 21.64 7.07 4.01
CA GLU A 214 22.75 6.73 4.88
C GLU A 214 23.23 7.94 5.69
N ASP A 215 23.39 9.10 5.04
CA ASP A 215 23.80 10.35 5.70
C ASP A 215 22.73 10.84 6.68
N LEU A 216 21.45 10.70 6.31
CA LEU A 216 20.32 11.06 7.18
C LEU A 216 20.32 10.19 8.44
N ILE A 217 20.52 8.88 8.28
CA ILE A 217 20.58 7.93 9.40
C ILE A 217 21.77 8.22 10.29
N ALA A 218 22.94 8.50 9.72
CA ALA A 218 24.16 8.81 10.48
C ALA A 218 23.96 10.06 11.36
N ASP A 219 23.38 11.13 10.80
CA ASP A 219 23.05 12.33 11.55
C ASP A 219 21.98 12.09 12.62
N TYR A 220 20.97 11.26 12.32
CA TYR A 220 19.92 10.94 13.28
C TYR A 220 20.45 10.13 14.47
N LYS A 221 21.33 9.15 14.22
CA LYS A 221 21.98 8.32 15.26
C LYS A 221 22.98 9.09 16.10
N SER A 222 23.69 10.05 15.50
CA SER A 222 24.64 10.92 16.21
C SER A 222 23.98 12.08 16.94
N GLU A 223 22.64 12.20 16.89
CA GLU A 223 21.87 13.33 17.44
C GLU A 223 22.12 14.67 16.75
N ALA A 224 22.88 14.70 15.65
CA ALA A 224 23.02 15.86 14.79
C ALA A 224 21.70 16.25 14.09
N LEU A 225 20.74 15.33 13.98
CA LEU A 225 19.38 15.57 13.51
C LEU A 225 18.36 15.14 14.58
N HIS A 226 17.66 16.11 15.17
CA HIS A 226 16.68 15.85 16.22
C HIS A 226 15.28 15.53 15.64
N PRO A 227 14.47 14.66 16.28
CA PRO A 227 13.10 14.38 15.86
C PRO A 227 12.21 15.62 15.68
N ALA A 228 12.46 16.67 16.47
CA ALA A 228 11.71 17.93 16.40
C ALA A 228 11.96 18.70 15.10
N ASP A 229 13.10 18.50 14.42
CA ASP A 229 13.39 19.08 13.11
C ASP A 229 13.00 18.10 11.98
N LEU A 230 13.18 16.80 12.19
CA LEU A 230 12.82 15.73 11.24
C LEU A 230 11.31 15.73 10.92
N LYS A 231 10.46 15.77 11.94
CA LYS A 231 9.01 15.63 11.79
C LYS A 231 8.36 16.76 10.98
N PRO A 232 8.66 18.05 11.22
CA PRO A 232 8.16 19.14 10.38
C PRO A 232 8.63 19.02 8.93
N ALA A 233 9.90 18.66 8.70
CA ALA A 233 10.44 18.44 7.36
C ALA A 233 9.72 17.30 6.63
N LEU A 234 9.49 16.17 7.31
CA LEU A 234 8.70 15.06 6.79
C LEU A 234 7.27 15.49 6.46
N SER A 235 6.61 16.20 7.36
CA SER A 235 5.24 16.68 7.14
C SER A 235 5.16 17.57 5.90
N LYS A 236 6.11 18.50 5.75
CA LYS A 236 6.21 19.38 4.57
C LYS A 236 6.38 18.58 3.28
N ALA A 237 7.25 17.57 3.27
CA ALA A 237 7.48 16.72 2.12
C ALA A 237 6.22 15.91 1.73
N LEU A 238 5.56 15.29 2.71
CA LEU A 238 4.32 14.53 2.46
C LEU A 238 3.19 15.44 1.96
N ASN A 239 3.05 16.63 2.53
CA ASN A 239 2.07 17.62 2.07
C ASN A 239 2.30 18.05 0.62
N LYS A 240 3.57 18.20 0.19
CA LYS A 240 3.90 18.45 -1.23
C LYS A 240 3.46 17.28 -2.13
N ILE A 241 3.65 16.03 -1.68
CA ILE A 241 3.27 14.83 -2.45
C ILE A 241 1.74 14.72 -2.56
N LEU A 242 1.01 15.02 -1.48
CA LEU A 242 -0.46 14.89 -1.45
C LEU A 242 -1.19 16.08 -2.08
N LYS A 243 -0.51 17.22 -2.27
CA LYS A 243 -1.13 18.43 -2.83
C LYS A 243 -1.88 18.20 -4.15
N PRO A 244 -1.32 17.51 -5.18
CA PRO A 244 -2.04 17.26 -6.43
C PRO A 244 -3.36 16.50 -6.23
N VAL A 245 -3.39 15.56 -5.26
CA VAL A 245 -4.61 14.81 -4.93
C VAL A 245 -5.66 15.73 -4.30
N ARG A 246 -5.27 16.56 -3.32
CA ARG A 246 -6.19 17.54 -2.71
C ARG A 246 -6.73 18.53 -3.73
N ASP A 247 -5.86 19.04 -4.61
CA ASP A 247 -6.25 19.97 -5.66
C ASP A 247 -7.27 19.31 -6.62
N HIS A 248 -7.06 18.04 -7.01
CA HIS A 248 -8.00 17.28 -7.85
C HIS A 248 -9.39 17.19 -7.21
N PHE A 249 -9.47 16.73 -5.96
CA PHE A 249 -10.75 16.58 -5.25
C PHE A 249 -11.41 17.90 -4.84
N THR A 250 -10.67 19.01 -4.90
CA THR A 250 -11.21 20.36 -4.66
C THR A 250 -11.78 20.96 -5.94
N ASN A 251 -11.06 20.82 -7.06
CA ASN A 251 -11.31 21.53 -8.30
C ASN A 251 -12.18 20.74 -9.29
N ASP A 252 -12.13 19.41 -9.28
CA ASP A 252 -12.98 18.57 -10.13
C ASP A 252 -14.34 18.30 -9.44
N PRO A 253 -15.47 18.77 -10.00
CA PRO A 253 -16.78 18.60 -9.38
C PRO A 253 -17.21 17.14 -9.22
N ASN A 254 -16.80 16.26 -10.15
CA ASN A 254 -17.13 14.84 -10.11
C ASN A 254 -16.33 14.14 -9.02
N ALA A 255 -15.02 14.39 -8.94
CA ALA A 255 -14.16 13.85 -7.89
C ALA A 255 -14.63 14.33 -6.50
N LYS A 256 -14.98 15.62 -6.38
CA LYS A 256 -15.53 16.20 -5.15
C LYS A 256 -16.84 15.54 -4.72
N ALA A 257 -17.76 15.33 -5.66
CA ALA A 257 -19.02 14.64 -5.38
C ALA A 257 -18.79 13.16 -5.01
N LEU A 258 -17.80 12.52 -5.63
CA LEU A 258 -17.41 11.14 -5.34
C LEU A 258 -16.84 11.01 -3.92
N LEU A 259 -15.95 11.91 -3.50
CA LEU A 259 -15.39 11.92 -2.15
C LEU A 259 -16.48 12.06 -1.08
N LYS A 260 -17.49 12.92 -1.31
CA LYS A 260 -18.65 13.07 -0.41
C LYS A 260 -19.49 11.79 -0.26
N ARG A 261 -19.45 10.89 -1.24
CA ARG A 261 -20.17 9.60 -1.18
C ARG A 261 -19.37 8.50 -0.48
N VAL A 262 -18.06 8.68 -0.39
CA VAL A 262 -17.13 7.72 0.26
C VAL A 262 -16.98 8.01 1.75
N LYS A 263 -16.93 9.30 2.12
CA LYS A 263 -16.99 9.75 3.52
C LYS A 263 -18.37 9.47 4.12
#